data_AF-A0A820WAV7-F1
#
_entry.id   AF-A0A820WAV7-F1
#
_cell.length_a   1.000
_cell.length_b   1.000
_cell.length_c   1.000
_cell.angle_alpha   90.00
_cell.angle_beta   90.00
_cell.angle_gamma   90.00
#
_symmetry.space_group_name_H-M   'P 1'
#
loop_
_entity.id
_entity.type
_entity.pdbx_description
1 polymer ?
#
loop_
_entity_poly.entity_id
_entity_poly.type
_entity_poly.pdbx_seq_one_letter_code
_entity_poly.pdbx_strand_id
1 'polypeptide(L)'
;MLLKLLQDPLPADKNEKKFTEIIHSMIETSVTLHDKIKLYLSKLIVKETNLKLLHELFQYYNPILLFNIDKQTYLHKIFNQYEQRSCDFYIKWFEYFLCDINYVETTQEWYHFELLINKWLDKVEEDRLLFRQIMVQMDNLLDQLSYIESNKANNRRFTYFVKNMIDRNFKRSSISDAIVNVGSNVSNKIFIEEFGRKFKDEYFLPNKYKIKTMQTFNNPLMILIELNKRKEIVHLVKRLLEICCDAIEIGHDELLEHTLERPSNDTLIYFILFEDCFIKISLRQNILNQLTNFWNVWEEKGLRTRQIRCWQNFTSNQRYYFNEIWNLVRIFAKKNYEVKRLFDKQYQEILRMIKLKENIVNCLNAYCSESSDKEKYLVLLQSLQQKIDEGGVQ
;
A
#
# COMPACT_ATOMS: atom_id res chain seq x y z
N MET A 1 -36.04 -12.66 -35.49
CA MET A 1 -37.47 -13.04 -35.66
C MET A 1 -37.91 -13.95 -34.53
N LEU A 2 -37.35 -15.16 -34.38
CA LEU A 2 -37.63 -16.06 -33.24
C LEU A 2 -37.37 -15.40 -31.87
N LEU A 3 -36.19 -14.78 -31.69
CA LEU A 3 -35.88 -14.02 -30.46
C LEU A 3 -36.80 -12.82 -30.19
N LYS A 4 -37.39 -12.23 -31.24
CA LYS A 4 -38.34 -11.11 -31.12
C LYS A 4 -39.74 -11.60 -30.76
N LEU A 5 -40.18 -12.70 -31.38
CA LEU A 5 -41.45 -13.39 -31.11
C LEU A 5 -41.53 -13.97 -29.68
N LEU A 6 -40.39 -14.18 -29.03
CA LEU A 6 -40.28 -14.68 -27.67
C LEU A 6 -40.19 -13.56 -26.61
N GLN A 7 -40.07 -12.30 -27.06
CA GLN A 7 -39.86 -11.13 -26.19
C GLN A 7 -41.11 -10.28 -25.99
N ASP A 8 -42.12 -10.38 -26.86
CA ASP A 8 -43.28 -9.53 -26.74
C ASP A 8 -44.00 -9.86 -25.42
N PRO A 9 -44.17 -8.87 -24.51
CA PRO A 9 -44.89 -9.09 -23.26
C PRO A 9 -46.25 -9.66 -23.60
N LEU A 10 -46.71 -10.68 -22.85
CA LEU A 10 -48.01 -11.33 -23.09
C LEU A 10 -49.05 -10.23 -23.36
N PRO A 11 -49.48 -10.08 -24.61
CA PRO A 11 -50.31 -8.96 -24.99
C PRO A 11 -51.58 -8.93 -24.13
N ALA A 12 -52.06 -7.72 -23.85
CA ALA A 12 -53.26 -7.53 -23.03
C ALA A 12 -54.50 -8.20 -23.66
N ASP A 13 -54.44 -8.49 -24.97
CA ASP A 13 -55.45 -9.25 -25.69
C ASP A 13 -55.40 -10.75 -25.34
N LYS A 14 -56.56 -11.27 -24.93
CA LYS A 14 -56.78 -12.68 -24.56
C LYS A 14 -56.38 -13.66 -25.68
N ASN A 15 -56.50 -13.25 -26.94
CA ASN A 15 -56.21 -14.11 -28.09
C ASN A 15 -54.71 -14.24 -28.37
N GLU A 16 -53.98 -13.13 -28.27
CA GLU A 16 -52.54 -13.15 -28.44
C GLU A 16 -51.85 -13.80 -27.23
N LYS A 17 -52.40 -13.66 -26.00
CA LYS A 17 -51.95 -14.42 -24.82
C LYS A 17 -52.04 -15.94 -25.02
N LYS A 18 -53.17 -16.42 -25.56
CA LYS A 18 -53.37 -17.83 -25.95
C LYS A 18 -52.40 -18.29 -27.02
N PHE A 19 -52.08 -17.43 -27.98
CA PHE A 19 -51.13 -17.74 -29.06
C PHE A 19 -49.71 -17.92 -28.51
N THR A 20 -49.26 -17.03 -27.62
CA THR A 20 -47.96 -17.17 -26.96
C THR A 20 -47.89 -18.41 -26.07
N GLU A 21 -48.96 -18.73 -25.35
CA GLU A 21 -49.08 -19.98 -24.56
C GLU A 21 -48.99 -21.24 -25.45
N ILE A 22 -49.63 -21.24 -26.62
CA ILE A 22 -49.55 -22.34 -27.59
C ILE A 22 -48.13 -22.46 -28.16
N ILE A 23 -47.48 -21.35 -28.50
CA ILE A 23 -46.08 -21.36 -28.97
C ILE A 23 -45.16 -21.89 -27.87
N HIS A 24 -45.33 -21.46 -26.63
CA HIS A 24 -44.56 -21.98 -25.50
C HIS A 24 -44.78 -23.49 -25.33
N SER A 25 -46.02 -23.96 -25.34
CA SER A 25 -46.35 -25.40 -25.26
C SER A 25 -45.77 -26.21 -26.45
N MET A 26 -45.77 -25.66 -27.66
CA MET A 26 -45.14 -26.29 -28.83
C MET A 26 -43.62 -26.39 -28.69
N ILE A 27 -42.99 -25.41 -28.04
CA ILE A 27 -41.56 -25.44 -27.75
C ILE A 27 -41.30 -26.48 -26.65
N GLU A 28 -42.03 -26.43 -25.53
CA GLU A 28 -41.97 -27.40 -24.42
C GLU A 28 -41.99 -28.85 -24.88
N THR A 29 -42.90 -29.17 -25.78
CA THR A 29 -43.17 -30.55 -26.20
C THR A 29 -42.28 -31.02 -27.35
N SER A 30 -41.49 -30.14 -27.97
CA SER A 30 -40.72 -30.45 -29.18
C SER A 30 -39.22 -30.54 -28.92
N VAL A 31 -38.74 -31.77 -28.76
CA VAL A 31 -37.29 -32.09 -28.66
C VAL A 31 -36.50 -31.51 -29.84
N THR A 32 -37.04 -31.64 -31.05
CA THR A 32 -36.40 -31.16 -32.28
C THR A 32 -36.24 -29.64 -32.31
N LEU A 33 -37.20 -28.89 -31.75
CA LEU A 33 -37.08 -27.43 -31.64
C LEU A 33 -36.00 -27.05 -30.62
N HIS A 34 -35.98 -27.71 -29.45
CA HIS A 34 -34.94 -27.49 -28.44
C HIS A 34 -33.53 -27.76 -29.00
N ASP A 35 -33.34 -28.84 -29.75
CA ASP A 35 -32.04 -29.15 -30.38
C ASP A 35 -31.63 -28.09 -31.41
N LYS A 36 -32.59 -27.57 -32.19
CA LYS A 36 -32.33 -26.47 -33.14
C LYS A 36 -32.00 -25.16 -32.43
N ILE A 37 -32.68 -24.83 -31.33
CA ILE A 37 -32.41 -23.64 -30.52
C ILE A 37 -31.01 -23.76 -29.88
N LYS A 38 -30.69 -24.92 -29.30
CA LYS A 38 -29.36 -25.21 -28.74
C LYS A 38 -28.27 -25.11 -29.80
N LEU A 39 -28.47 -25.69 -30.98
CA LEU A 39 -27.52 -25.59 -32.09
C LEU A 39 -27.35 -24.13 -32.54
N TYR A 40 -28.45 -23.38 -32.65
CA TYR A 40 -28.42 -21.97 -33.03
C TYR A 40 -27.62 -21.15 -32.02
N LEU A 41 -27.95 -21.23 -30.72
CA LEU A 41 -27.22 -20.52 -29.68
C LEU A 41 -25.75 -20.95 -29.65
N SER A 42 -25.45 -22.23 -29.86
CA SER A 42 -24.07 -22.72 -29.93
C SER A 42 -23.27 -22.12 -31.09
N LYS A 43 -23.92 -21.73 -32.18
CA LYS A 43 -23.29 -21.10 -33.36
C LYS A 43 -23.39 -19.58 -33.35
N LEU A 44 -24.18 -18.99 -32.45
CA LEU A 44 -24.38 -17.56 -32.36
C LEU A 44 -23.08 -16.87 -31.95
N ILE A 45 -22.58 -16.00 -32.83
CA ILE A 45 -21.48 -15.09 -32.52
C ILE A 45 -22.06 -13.93 -31.70
N VAL A 46 -21.60 -13.81 -30.47
CA VAL A 46 -22.11 -12.79 -29.54
C VAL A 46 -21.35 -11.49 -29.73
N LYS A 47 -22.06 -10.48 -30.23
CA LYS A 47 -21.60 -9.10 -30.37
C LYS A 47 -22.22 -8.22 -29.31
N GLU A 48 -21.61 -7.06 -29.08
CA GLU A 48 -22.07 -6.06 -28.11
C GLU A 48 -23.55 -5.69 -28.28
N THR A 49 -24.00 -5.50 -29.53
CA THR A 49 -25.38 -5.15 -29.88
C THR A 49 -26.41 -6.18 -29.42
N ASN A 50 -26.00 -7.43 -29.22
CA ASN A 50 -26.89 -8.54 -28.91
C ASN A 50 -26.80 -8.94 -27.43
N LEU A 51 -25.90 -8.34 -26.63
CA LEU A 51 -25.75 -8.65 -25.21
C LEU A 51 -27.01 -8.33 -24.41
N LYS A 52 -27.64 -7.19 -24.67
CA LYS A 52 -28.90 -6.80 -24.02
C LYS A 52 -30.01 -7.84 -24.27
N LEU A 53 -30.13 -8.28 -25.51
CA LEU A 53 -31.13 -9.26 -25.90
C LEU A 53 -30.86 -10.65 -25.28
N LEU A 54 -29.58 -11.03 -25.15
CA LEU A 54 -29.21 -12.25 -24.41
C LEU A 54 -29.50 -12.13 -22.92
N HIS A 55 -29.23 -10.97 -22.32
CA HIS A 55 -29.56 -10.70 -20.92
C HIS A 55 -31.06 -10.82 -20.66
N GLU A 56 -31.87 -10.16 -21.48
CA GLU A 56 -33.33 -10.23 -21.41
C GLU A 56 -33.83 -11.68 -21.54
N LEU A 57 -33.24 -12.46 -22.46
CA LEU A 57 -33.58 -13.87 -22.64
C LEU A 57 -33.23 -14.74 -21.42
N PHE A 58 -32.18 -14.40 -20.69
CA PHE A 58 -31.80 -15.09 -19.46
C PHE A 58 -32.54 -14.57 -18.20
N GLN A 59 -33.12 -13.37 -18.22
CA GLN A 59 -33.86 -12.77 -17.10
C GLN A 59 -35.38 -13.01 -17.16
N TYR A 60 -36.01 -12.82 -18.31
CA TYR A 60 -37.46 -12.62 -18.44
C TYR A 60 -38.23 -13.85 -18.97
N TYR A 61 -37.95 -15.07 -18.49
CA TYR A 61 -38.54 -16.36 -18.96
C TYR A 61 -37.87 -16.88 -20.24
N ASN A 62 -37.53 -18.17 -20.37
CA ASN A 62 -38.38 -19.32 -20.10
C ASN A 62 -37.49 -20.57 -19.86
N PRO A 63 -37.55 -21.24 -18.67
CA PRO A 63 -36.78 -22.48 -18.38
C PRO A 63 -36.94 -23.57 -19.44
N ILE A 64 -38.06 -23.47 -20.14
CA ILE A 64 -38.51 -24.28 -21.26
C ILE A 64 -37.73 -23.98 -22.55
N LEU A 65 -37.60 -22.72 -22.97
CA LEU A 65 -36.88 -22.37 -24.20
C LEU A 65 -35.39 -22.66 -24.13
N LEU A 66 -34.84 -22.50 -22.92
CA LEU A 66 -33.46 -22.81 -22.59
C LEU A 66 -33.30 -24.20 -21.98
N PHE A 67 -34.31 -25.07 -22.09
CA PHE A 67 -34.24 -26.43 -21.55
C PHE A 67 -33.02 -27.14 -22.16
N ASN A 68 -32.11 -27.63 -21.30
CA ASN A 68 -30.79 -28.19 -21.65
C ASN A 68 -29.71 -27.23 -22.17
N ILE A 69 -29.91 -25.92 -22.06
CA ILE A 69 -28.85 -24.92 -22.26
C ILE A 69 -28.36 -24.49 -20.88
N ASP A 70 -27.20 -25.00 -20.49
CA ASP A 70 -26.54 -24.50 -19.29
C ASP A 70 -26.08 -23.06 -19.52
N LYS A 71 -26.80 -22.11 -18.89
CA LYS A 71 -26.52 -20.66 -18.90
C LYS A 71 -25.05 -20.42 -18.59
N GLN A 72 -24.47 -21.13 -17.64
CA GLN A 72 -23.11 -20.89 -17.16
C GLN A 72 -22.08 -21.30 -18.21
N THR A 73 -22.18 -22.52 -18.72
CA THR A 73 -21.34 -22.98 -19.84
C THR A 73 -21.52 -22.08 -21.07
N TYR A 74 -22.72 -21.60 -21.34
CA TYR A 74 -22.97 -20.68 -22.45
C TYR A 74 -22.27 -19.34 -22.27
N LEU A 75 -22.44 -18.70 -21.09
CA LEU A 75 -21.79 -17.44 -20.75
C LEU A 75 -20.26 -17.57 -20.77
N HIS A 76 -19.70 -18.70 -20.34
CA HIS A 76 -18.27 -18.99 -20.51
C HIS A 76 -17.86 -19.10 -21.98
N LYS A 77 -18.66 -19.79 -22.79
CA LYS A 77 -18.37 -19.95 -24.22
C LYS A 77 -18.30 -18.62 -24.94
N ILE A 78 -19.09 -17.62 -24.52
CA ILE A 78 -19.03 -16.27 -25.08
C ILE A 78 -17.58 -15.79 -25.06
N PHE A 79 -16.84 -15.92 -23.96
CA PHE A 79 -15.43 -15.48 -23.87
C PHE A 79 -14.44 -16.22 -24.78
N ASN A 80 -14.77 -17.43 -25.24
CA ASN A 80 -13.89 -18.24 -26.10
C ASN A 80 -14.15 -18.02 -27.60
N GLN A 81 -15.12 -17.17 -27.96
CA GLN A 81 -15.33 -16.79 -29.36
C GLN A 81 -14.22 -15.82 -29.77
N TYR A 82 -13.35 -16.26 -30.69
CA TYR A 82 -12.21 -15.51 -31.21
C TYR A 82 -12.69 -14.30 -32.05
N GLU A 83 -13.00 -13.21 -31.37
CA GLU A 83 -13.15 -11.87 -31.95
C GLU A 83 -12.45 -10.87 -31.03
N GLN A 84 -11.76 -9.87 -31.61
CA GLN A 84 -11.26 -8.73 -30.84
C GLN A 84 -12.46 -7.97 -30.26
N ARG A 85 -12.62 -8.03 -28.94
CA ARG A 85 -13.72 -7.39 -28.22
C ARG A 85 -13.29 -6.04 -27.66
N SER A 86 -14.18 -5.06 -27.79
CA SER A 86 -14.02 -3.72 -27.22
C SER A 86 -14.09 -3.77 -25.68
N CYS A 87 -13.55 -2.75 -25.03
CA CYS A 87 -13.77 -2.52 -23.59
C CYS A 87 -15.27 -2.45 -23.25
N ASP A 88 -16.05 -1.75 -24.08
CA ASP A 88 -17.51 -1.60 -23.92
C ASP A 88 -18.25 -2.94 -23.92
N PHE A 89 -17.79 -3.90 -24.73
CA PHE A 89 -18.34 -5.26 -24.69
C PHE A 89 -18.17 -5.89 -23.31
N TYR A 90 -16.96 -5.82 -22.73
CA TYR A 90 -16.68 -6.42 -21.42
C TYR A 90 -17.43 -5.74 -20.28
N ILE A 91 -17.58 -4.40 -20.35
CA ILE A 91 -18.35 -3.63 -19.38
C ILE A 91 -19.83 -4.01 -19.44
N LYS A 92 -20.46 -3.98 -20.63
CA LYS A 92 -21.87 -4.37 -20.77
C LYS A 92 -22.11 -5.82 -20.39
N TRP A 93 -21.19 -6.71 -20.72
CA TRP A 93 -21.27 -8.10 -20.28
C TRP A 93 -21.24 -8.21 -18.75
N PHE A 94 -20.35 -7.48 -18.08
CA PHE A 94 -20.27 -7.43 -16.63
C PHE A 94 -21.58 -6.92 -16.02
N GLU A 95 -22.09 -5.80 -16.50
CA GLU A 95 -23.35 -5.21 -16.04
C GLU A 95 -24.53 -6.18 -16.16
N TYR A 96 -24.67 -6.86 -17.30
CA TYR A 96 -25.79 -7.74 -17.54
C TYR A 96 -25.72 -9.09 -16.82
N PHE A 97 -24.52 -9.65 -16.64
CA PHE A 97 -24.39 -11.05 -16.19
C PHE A 97 -23.77 -11.22 -14.81
N LEU A 98 -23.07 -10.20 -14.29
CA LEU A 98 -22.49 -10.21 -12.95
C LEU A 98 -23.23 -9.30 -11.97
N CYS A 99 -23.89 -8.24 -12.45
CA CYS A 99 -24.69 -7.32 -11.64
C CYS A 99 -26.21 -7.64 -11.69
N ASP A 100 -26.58 -8.89 -11.92
CA ASP A 100 -28.00 -9.28 -12.00
C ASP A 100 -28.70 -9.08 -10.63
N ILE A 101 -29.73 -8.21 -10.62
CA ILE A 101 -30.44 -7.72 -9.42
C ILE A 101 -31.30 -8.81 -8.76
N ASN A 102 -31.68 -9.85 -9.51
CA ASN A 102 -32.54 -10.94 -9.01
C ASN A 102 -31.77 -12.05 -8.27
N TYR A 103 -30.55 -11.77 -7.83
CA TYR A 103 -29.69 -12.75 -7.18
C TYR A 103 -30.17 -13.11 -5.77
N VAL A 104 -30.23 -14.41 -5.47
CA VAL A 104 -30.46 -14.93 -4.12
C VAL A 104 -29.24 -15.74 -3.72
N GLU A 105 -28.47 -15.28 -2.73
CA GLU A 105 -27.20 -15.91 -2.38
C GLU A 105 -27.39 -17.35 -1.85
N THR A 106 -27.33 -18.31 -2.77
CA THR A 106 -27.21 -19.74 -2.48
C THR A 106 -25.76 -20.18 -2.74
N THR A 107 -25.34 -21.30 -2.14
CA THR A 107 -23.99 -21.85 -2.35
C THR A 107 -23.69 -22.11 -3.83
N GLN A 108 -24.69 -22.55 -4.59
CA GLN A 108 -24.55 -22.83 -6.02
C GLN A 108 -24.41 -21.54 -6.84
N GLU A 109 -25.23 -20.53 -6.58
CA GLU A 109 -25.14 -19.27 -7.33
C GLU A 109 -23.86 -18.49 -6.99
N TRP A 110 -23.34 -18.62 -5.77
CA TRP A 110 -22.02 -18.11 -5.40
C TRP A 110 -20.90 -18.75 -6.22
N TYR A 111 -20.88 -20.09 -6.31
CA TYR A 111 -19.90 -20.81 -7.11
C TYR A 111 -19.94 -20.40 -8.59
N HIS A 112 -21.15 -20.19 -9.13
CA HIS A 112 -21.33 -19.69 -10.49
C HIS A 112 -20.79 -18.27 -10.69
N PHE A 113 -21.03 -17.38 -9.71
CA PHE A 113 -20.44 -16.04 -9.72
C PHE A 113 -18.91 -16.10 -9.77
N GLU A 114 -18.28 -16.88 -8.87
CA GLU A 114 -16.82 -17.03 -8.82
C GLU A 114 -16.25 -17.53 -10.16
N LEU A 115 -16.89 -18.52 -10.78
CA LEU A 115 -16.47 -19.02 -12.09
C LEU A 115 -16.53 -17.93 -13.18
N LEU A 116 -17.67 -17.24 -13.28
CA LEU A 116 -17.90 -16.22 -14.30
C LEU A 116 -16.95 -15.04 -14.13
N ILE A 117 -16.78 -14.53 -12.91
CA ILE A 117 -15.91 -13.39 -12.67
C ILE A 117 -14.45 -13.76 -12.94
N ASN A 118 -14.00 -14.95 -12.52
CA ASN A 118 -12.62 -15.38 -12.80
C ASN A 118 -12.37 -15.51 -14.30
N LYS A 119 -13.34 -16.01 -15.08
CA LYS A 119 -13.23 -16.05 -16.54
C LYS A 119 -13.23 -14.68 -17.20
N TRP A 120 -14.09 -13.77 -16.74
CA TRP A 120 -14.09 -12.40 -17.22
C TRP A 120 -12.74 -11.72 -16.92
N LEU A 121 -12.23 -11.90 -15.71
CA LEU A 121 -10.94 -11.37 -15.27
C LEU A 121 -9.79 -11.93 -16.10
N ASP A 122 -9.73 -13.25 -16.33
CA ASP A 122 -8.68 -13.85 -17.15
C ASP A 122 -8.64 -13.24 -18.56
N LYS A 123 -9.82 -12.95 -19.15
CA LYS A 123 -9.93 -12.33 -20.48
C LYS A 123 -9.58 -10.85 -20.52
N VAL A 124 -10.09 -10.07 -19.56
CA VAL A 124 -9.73 -8.66 -19.44
C VAL A 124 -8.24 -8.52 -19.16
N GLU A 125 -7.72 -9.44 -18.35
CA GLU A 125 -6.32 -9.47 -18.00
C GLU A 125 -5.46 -9.76 -19.24
N GLU A 126 -5.78 -10.74 -20.11
CA GLU A 126 -5.00 -11.14 -21.31
C GLU A 126 -4.35 -9.95 -22.06
N ASP A 127 -5.11 -8.87 -22.30
CA ASP A 127 -4.64 -7.64 -22.96
C ASP A 127 -4.39 -6.49 -21.96
N ARG A 128 -3.14 -6.00 -21.91
CA ARG A 128 -2.74 -4.88 -21.03
C ARG A 128 -3.49 -3.59 -21.30
N LEU A 129 -3.80 -3.28 -22.57
CA LEU A 129 -4.51 -2.06 -22.93
C LEU A 129 -5.97 -2.15 -22.45
N LEU A 130 -6.61 -3.30 -22.69
CA LEU A 130 -7.96 -3.58 -22.23
C LEU A 130 -8.06 -3.51 -20.71
N PHE A 131 -7.14 -4.15 -19.99
CA PHE A 131 -7.11 -4.08 -18.52
C PHE A 131 -7.05 -2.64 -18.02
N ARG A 132 -6.20 -1.80 -18.63
CA ARG A 132 -6.09 -0.39 -18.28
C ARG A 132 -7.39 0.38 -18.57
N GLN A 133 -8.04 0.12 -19.71
CA GLN A 133 -9.33 0.73 -20.04
C GLN A 133 -10.42 0.33 -19.04
N ILE A 134 -10.43 -0.93 -18.59
CA ILE A 134 -11.34 -1.40 -17.54
C ILE A 134 -11.05 -0.72 -16.20
N MET A 135 -9.77 -0.53 -15.84
CA MET A 135 -9.41 0.20 -14.62
C MET A 135 -9.93 1.65 -14.62
N VAL A 136 -9.96 2.33 -15.78
CA VAL A 136 -10.57 3.67 -15.94
C VAL A 136 -12.07 3.65 -15.62
N GLN A 137 -12.74 2.53 -15.86
CA GLN A 137 -14.18 2.35 -15.64
C GLN A 137 -14.48 1.67 -14.30
N MET A 138 -13.47 1.49 -13.43
CA MET A 138 -13.59 0.71 -12.20
C MET A 138 -14.66 1.27 -11.27
N ASP A 139 -14.69 2.58 -11.02
CA ASP A 139 -15.69 3.18 -10.13
C ASP A 139 -17.12 2.92 -10.63
N ASN A 140 -17.34 3.02 -11.95
CA ASN A 140 -18.63 2.69 -12.56
C ASN A 140 -19.02 1.22 -12.36
N LEU A 141 -18.09 0.29 -12.58
CA LEU A 141 -18.32 -1.15 -12.36
C LEU A 141 -18.63 -1.45 -10.88
N LEU A 142 -17.92 -0.80 -9.96
CA LEU A 142 -18.13 -0.93 -8.52
C LEU A 142 -19.51 -0.37 -8.12
N ASP A 143 -19.93 0.75 -8.71
CA ASP A 143 -21.23 1.34 -8.43
C ASP A 143 -22.37 0.44 -8.90
N GLN A 144 -22.28 -0.13 -10.10
CA GLN A 144 -23.26 -1.10 -10.63
C GLN A 144 -23.40 -2.32 -9.73
N LEU A 145 -22.28 -2.88 -9.28
CA LEU A 145 -22.27 -4.05 -8.42
C LEU A 145 -22.79 -3.74 -7.00
N SER A 146 -22.65 -2.48 -6.56
CA SER A 146 -23.10 -2.03 -5.25
C SER A 146 -24.57 -1.61 -5.17
N TYR A 147 -25.20 -1.26 -6.29
CA TYR A 147 -26.62 -0.88 -6.36
C TYR A 147 -27.56 -1.99 -5.86
N ILE A 148 -27.07 -3.25 -5.89
CA ILE A 148 -27.84 -4.45 -5.57
C ILE A 148 -27.98 -4.67 -4.05
N GLU A 149 -27.06 -4.15 -3.23
CA GLU A 149 -27.05 -4.43 -1.79
C GLU A 149 -26.84 -3.16 -0.95
N SER A 150 -27.73 -2.93 0.01
CA SER A 150 -27.78 -1.72 0.84
C SER A 150 -26.58 -1.52 1.78
N ASN A 151 -25.67 -2.50 1.89
CA ASN A 151 -24.47 -2.42 2.74
C ASN A 151 -23.19 -2.94 2.04
N LYS A 152 -22.53 -2.06 1.27
CA LYS A 152 -21.39 -2.38 0.38
C LYS A 152 -20.22 -3.12 1.05
N ALA A 153 -19.97 -2.89 2.34
CA ALA A 153 -18.82 -3.47 3.05
C ALA A 153 -19.02 -4.95 3.45
N ASN A 154 -20.26 -5.42 3.53
CA ASN A 154 -20.60 -6.81 3.85
C ASN A 154 -21.00 -7.62 2.60
N ASN A 155 -21.01 -6.99 1.42
CA ASN A 155 -21.33 -7.64 0.17
C ASN A 155 -20.16 -8.54 -0.27
N ARG A 156 -20.35 -9.85 -0.18
CA ARG A 156 -19.33 -10.85 -0.50
C ARG A 156 -18.86 -10.77 -1.96
N ARG A 157 -19.77 -10.53 -2.91
CA ARG A 157 -19.45 -10.38 -4.35
C ARG A 157 -18.59 -9.15 -4.59
N PHE A 158 -18.97 -8.03 -3.98
CA PHE A 158 -18.25 -6.77 -4.08
C PHE A 158 -16.82 -6.92 -3.56
N THR A 159 -16.67 -7.41 -2.33
CA THR A 159 -15.36 -7.63 -1.75
C THR A 159 -14.53 -8.63 -2.55
N TYR A 160 -15.14 -9.69 -3.07
CA TYR A 160 -14.45 -10.68 -3.91
C TYR A 160 -13.96 -10.06 -5.23
N PHE A 161 -14.79 -9.28 -5.91
CA PHE A 161 -14.41 -8.59 -7.15
C PHE A 161 -13.26 -7.60 -6.91
N VAL A 162 -13.38 -6.75 -5.88
CA VAL A 162 -12.35 -5.78 -5.50
C VAL A 162 -11.01 -6.48 -5.25
N LYS A 163 -10.99 -7.51 -4.41
CA LYS A 163 -9.76 -8.27 -4.10
C LYS A 163 -9.14 -8.86 -5.35
N ASN A 164 -9.93 -9.52 -6.19
CA ASN A 164 -9.41 -10.14 -7.41
C ASN A 164 -8.89 -9.10 -8.43
N MET A 165 -9.54 -7.96 -8.60
CA MET A 165 -9.04 -6.89 -9.48
C MET A 165 -7.70 -6.34 -8.99
N ILE A 166 -7.57 -6.12 -7.69
CA ILE A 166 -6.32 -5.67 -7.07
C ILE A 166 -5.21 -6.72 -7.28
N ASP A 167 -5.51 -8.00 -7.04
CA ASP A 167 -4.57 -9.11 -7.26
C ASP A 167 -4.04 -9.14 -8.68
N ARG A 168 -4.93 -8.97 -9.66
CA ARG A 168 -4.61 -9.01 -11.08
C ARG A 168 -3.79 -7.79 -11.50
N ASN A 169 -4.12 -6.60 -10.97
CA ASN A 169 -3.33 -5.39 -11.19
C ASN A 169 -1.88 -5.57 -10.73
N PHE A 170 -1.68 -6.10 -9.52
CA PHE A 170 -0.35 -6.33 -8.97
C PHE A 170 0.43 -7.47 -9.66
N LYS A 171 -0.24 -8.50 -10.19
CA LYS A 171 0.41 -9.57 -10.97
C LYS A 171 0.93 -9.09 -12.33
N ARG A 172 0.24 -8.13 -12.94
CA ARG A 172 0.52 -7.65 -14.32
C ARG A 172 1.52 -6.51 -14.41
N SER A 173 1.65 -5.76 -13.33
CA SER A 173 2.31 -4.47 -13.32
C SER A 173 3.46 -4.44 -12.32
N SER A 174 4.45 -3.60 -12.59
CA SER A 174 5.38 -3.21 -11.54
C SER A 174 4.60 -2.54 -10.40
N ILE A 175 5.17 -2.50 -9.19
CA ILE A 175 4.54 -1.80 -8.05
C ILE A 175 4.17 -0.36 -8.42
N SER A 176 5.09 0.34 -9.11
CA SER A 176 4.87 1.71 -9.57
C SER A 176 3.67 1.80 -10.52
N ASP A 177 3.63 0.95 -11.55
CA ASP A 177 2.54 0.95 -12.54
C ASP A 177 1.20 0.58 -11.89
N ALA A 178 1.19 -0.36 -10.95
CA ALA A 178 0.00 -0.77 -10.21
C ALA A 178 -0.58 0.40 -9.41
N ILE A 179 0.28 1.17 -8.74
CA ILE A 179 -0.11 2.37 -7.99
C ILE A 179 -0.63 3.46 -8.94
N VAL A 180 0.07 3.72 -10.06
CA VAL A 180 -0.35 4.71 -11.08
C VAL A 180 -1.70 4.36 -11.69
N ASN A 181 -1.91 3.08 -12.03
CA ASN A 181 -3.16 2.58 -12.60
C ASN A 181 -4.34 2.78 -11.66
N VAL A 182 -4.18 2.57 -10.36
CA VAL A 182 -5.26 2.77 -9.39
C VAL A 182 -5.45 4.25 -9.09
N GLY A 183 -4.37 4.96 -8.76
CA GLY A 183 -4.46 6.34 -8.29
C GLY A 183 -5.00 7.32 -9.31
N SER A 184 -4.88 7.01 -10.61
CA SER A 184 -5.38 7.88 -11.69
C SER A 184 -6.85 7.64 -12.02
N ASN A 185 -7.40 6.49 -11.61
CA ASN A 185 -8.62 5.95 -12.21
C ASN A 185 -9.68 5.51 -11.20
N VAL A 186 -9.31 5.31 -9.93
CA VAL A 186 -10.21 4.72 -8.92
C VAL A 186 -10.30 5.64 -7.71
N SER A 187 -11.52 6.05 -7.39
CA SER A 187 -11.88 6.90 -6.24
C SER A 187 -12.67 6.14 -5.18
N ASN A 188 -13.17 4.93 -5.49
CA ASN A 188 -13.94 4.12 -4.56
C ASN A 188 -13.12 3.82 -3.28
N LYS A 189 -13.68 4.22 -2.13
CA LYS A 189 -12.99 4.12 -0.82
C LYS A 189 -12.65 2.68 -0.43
N ILE A 190 -13.57 1.73 -0.63
CA ILE A 190 -13.35 0.33 -0.25
C ILE A 190 -12.23 -0.26 -1.11
N PHE A 191 -12.21 0.07 -2.42
CA PHE A 191 -11.13 -0.36 -3.30
C PHE A 191 -9.78 0.21 -2.86
N ILE A 192 -9.72 1.51 -2.55
CA ILE A 192 -8.48 2.16 -2.08
C ILE A 192 -7.99 1.57 -0.76
N GLU A 193 -8.90 1.29 0.17
CA GLU A 193 -8.58 0.68 1.47
C GLU A 193 -8.04 -0.75 1.30
N GLU A 194 -8.71 -1.58 0.51
CA GLU A 194 -8.24 -2.95 0.22
C GLU A 194 -6.93 -2.96 -0.58
N PHE A 195 -6.74 -2.02 -1.50
CA PHE A 195 -5.49 -1.85 -2.23
C PHE A 195 -4.35 -1.50 -1.28
N GLY A 196 -4.58 -0.55 -0.37
CA GLY A 196 -3.60 -0.16 0.66
C GLY A 196 -3.28 -1.30 1.61
N ARG A 197 -4.28 -2.09 2.03
CA ARG A 197 -4.09 -3.28 2.87
C ARG A 197 -3.21 -4.31 2.18
N LYS A 198 -3.54 -4.69 0.93
CA LYS A 198 -2.74 -5.66 0.17
C LYS A 198 -1.33 -5.15 -0.10
N PHE A 199 -1.18 -3.87 -0.48
CA PHE A 199 0.13 -3.25 -0.67
C PHE A 199 1.00 -3.36 0.58
N LYS A 200 0.42 -3.06 1.76
CA LYS A 200 1.10 -3.21 3.05
C LYS A 200 1.52 -4.66 3.30
N ASP A 201 0.58 -5.59 3.18
CA ASP A 201 0.76 -6.97 3.62
C ASP A 201 1.70 -7.77 2.70
N GLU A 202 1.64 -7.53 1.39
CA GLU A 202 2.36 -8.34 0.39
C GLU A 202 3.64 -7.67 -0.14
N TYR A 203 3.72 -6.34 -0.10
CA TYR A 203 4.84 -5.61 -0.71
C TYR A 203 5.69 -4.87 0.32
N PHE A 204 5.06 -4.24 1.30
CA PHE A 204 5.79 -3.47 2.31
C PHE A 204 6.34 -4.35 3.44
N LEU A 205 5.47 -5.03 4.19
CA LEU A 205 5.85 -5.80 5.39
C LEU A 205 6.90 -6.90 5.11
N PRO A 206 6.82 -7.69 4.02
CA PRO A 206 7.84 -8.69 3.72
C PRO A 206 9.23 -8.10 3.49
N ASN A 207 9.30 -6.80 3.15
CA ASN A 207 10.54 -6.06 2.91
C ASN A 207 10.91 -5.10 4.04
N LYS A 208 10.26 -5.16 5.22
CA LYS A 208 10.42 -4.19 6.34
C LYS A 208 11.89 -3.91 6.69
N TYR A 209 12.76 -4.92 6.68
CA TYR A 209 14.20 -4.73 6.95
C TYR A 209 14.94 -3.99 5.83
N LYS A 210 14.61 -4.26 4.56
CA LYS A 210 15.20 -3.59 3.40
C LYS A 210 14.72 -2.14 3.27
N ILE A 211 13.52 -1.84 3.77
CA ILE A 211 12.96 -0.47 3.75
C ILE A 211 13.79 0.51 4.57
N LYS A 212 14.50 0.03 5.61
CA LYS A 212 15.38 0.86 6.45
C LYS A 212 16.62 1.35 5.70
N THR A 213 17.00 0.66 4.62
CA THR A 213 18.09 1.04 3.71
C THR A 213 17.53 1.62 2.42
N MET A 214 17.59 2.95 2.28
CA MET A 214 16.91 3.68 1.20
C MET A 214 17.62 3.56 -0.17
N GLN A 215 18.77 2.88 -0.23
CA GLN A 215 19.53 2.62 -1.46
C GLN A 215 19.05 1.41 -2.27
N THR A 216 18.10 0.62 -1.75
CA THR A 216 17.70 -0.63 -2.41
C THR A 216 16.80 -0.37 -3.62
N PHE A 217 17.23 -0.83 -4.79
CA PHE A 217 16.40 -0.88 -6.01
C PHE A 217 15.15 -1.73 -5.72
N ASN A 218 13.95 -1.17 -5.91
CA ASN A 218 12.64 -1.73 -5.51
C ASN A 218 12.22 -1.56 -4.03
N ASN A 219 12.81 -0.63 -3.27
CA ASN A 219 12.25 -0.24 -1.98
C ASN A 219 10.84 0.39 -2.19
N PRO A 220 9.75 -0.22 -1.66
CA PRO A 220 8.40 0.29 -1.89
C PRO A 220 8.20 1.72 -1.38
N LEU A 221 8.91 2.12 -0.33
CA LEU A 221 8.84 3.47 0.21
C LEU A 221 9.51 4.48 -0.73
N MET A 222 10.64 4.10 -1.35
CA MET A 222 11.31 4.94 -2.35
C MET A 222 10.42 5.16 -3.57
N ILE A 223 9.73 4.11 -4.05
CA ILE A 223 8.76 4.22 -5.15
C ILE A 223 7.68 5.25 -4.80
N LEU A 224 7.13 5.21 -3.57
CA LEU A 224 6.12 6.17 -3.13
C LEU A 224 6.67 7.61 -3.05
N ILE A 225 7.90 7.80 -2.55
CA ILE A 225 8.55 9.11 -2.50
C ILE A 225 8.74 9.67 -3.91
N GLU A 226 9.21 8.85 -4.85
CA GLU A 226 9.41 9.24 -6.25
C GLU A 226 8.08 9.60 -6.94
N LEU A 227 7.04 8.79 -6.77
CA LEU A 227 5.70 9.08 -7.29
C LEU A 227 5.15 10.39 -6.71
N ASN A 228 5.34 10.63 -5.40
CA ASN A 228 4.94 11.87 -4.77
C ASN A 228 5.69 13.09 -5.35
N LYS A 229 7.01 12.96 -5.61
CA LYS A 229 7.83 14.03 -6.21
C LYS A 229 7.35 14.42 -7.61
N ARG A 230 6.88 13.44 -8.40
CA ARG A 230 6.27 13.69 -9.71
C ARG A 230 4.91 14.38 -9.63
N LYS A 231 4.35 14.53 -8.42
CA LYS A 231 3.00 15.05 -8.15
C LYS A 231 1.90 14.26 -8.89
N GLU A 232 2.20 13.01 -9.21
CA GLU A 232 1.24 12.08 -9.76
C GLU A 232 0.38 11.56 -8.59
N ILE A 233 -0.94 11.49 -8.76
CA ILE A 233 -1.86 10.72 -7.90
C ILE A 233 -1.66 10.92 -6.38
N VAL A 234 -1.45 12.19 -5.99
CA VAL A 234 -1.01 12.61 -4.65
C VAL A 234 -1.85 12.03 -3.51
N HIS A 235 -3.17 11.91 -3.69
CA HIS A 235 -4.05 11.40 -2.65
C HIS A 235 -3.77 9.92 -2.31
N LEU A 236 -3.68 9.04 -3.32
CA LEU A 236 -3.41 7.63 -3.10
C LEU A 236 -2.00 7.44 -2.53
N VAL A 237 -1.00 8.09 -3.11
CA VAL A 237 0.39 7.97 -2.67
C VAL A 237 0.54 8.41 -1.23
N LYS A 238 -0.06 9.54 -0.85
CA LYS A 238 -0.06 10.01 0.54
C LYS A 238 -0.70 9.00 1.49
N ARG A 239 -1.83 8.40 1.10
CA ARG A 239 -2.49 7.36 1.89
C ARG A 239 -1.60 6.13 2.08
N LEU A 240 -0.92 5.68 1.02
CA LEU A 240 0.01 4.55 1.10
C LEU A 240 1.23 4.88 1.97
N LEU A 241 1.77 6.09 1.89
CA LEU A 241 2.84 6.56 2.77
C LEU A 241 2.42 6.53 4.23
N GLU A 242 1.22 7.02 4.56
CA GLU A 242 0.66 6.95 5.93
C GLU A 242 0.57 5.50 6.42
N ILE A 243 -0.01 4.60 5.61
CA ILE A 243 -0.14 3.17 5.92
C ILE A 243 1.22 2.51 6.19
N CYS A 244 2.22 2.84 5.37
CA CYS A 244 3.58 2.37 5.53
C CYS A 244 4.22 2.92 6.81
N CYS A 245 4.12 4.22 7.05
CA CYS A 245 4.68 4.88 8.24
C CYS A 245 4.08 4.34 9.54
N ASP A 246 2.79 4.03 9.56
CA ASP A 246 2.13 3.42 10.71
C ASP A 246 2.66 2.01 11.06
N ALA A 247 3.35 1.35 10.13
CA ALA A 247 3.97 0.04 10.32
C ALA A 247 5.48 0.09 10.58
N ILE A 248 6.09 1.27 10.50
CA ILE A 248 7.52 1.47 10.77
C ILE A 248 7.71 1.68 12.27
N GLU A 249 8.55 0.84 12.86
CA GLU A 249 9.02 1.00 14.23
C GLU A 249 10.48 1.43 14.20
N ILE A 250 10.76 2.54 14.87
CA ILE A 250 12.11 3.11 15.03
C ILE A 250 12.48 2.98 16.50
N GLY A 251 13.50 2.18 16.79
CA GLY A 251 14.02 2.02 18.15
C GLY A 251 14.86 3.23 18.58
N HIS A 252 15.04 3.39 19.90
CA HIS A 252 15.90 4.44 20.46
C HIS A 252 17.36 4.29 19.98
N ASP A 253 17.88 3.07 19.97
CA ASP A 253 19.25 2.78 19.53
C ASP A 253 19.43 3.05 18.03
N GLU A 254 18.44 2.65 17.22
CA GLU A 254 18.41 2.92 15.78
C GLU A 254 18.39 4.43 15.50
N LEU A 255 17.62 5.19 16.28
CA LEU A 255 17.56 6.65 16.14
C LEU A 255 18.91 7.29 16.45
N LEU A 256 19.57 6.89 17.53
CA LEU A 256 20.92 7.37 17.84
C LEU A 256 21.96 6.89 16.84
N GLU A 257 21.88 5.65 16.34
CA GLU A 257 22.78 5.15 15.31
C GLU A 257 22.72 6.05 14.07
N HIS A 258 21.53 6.34 13.56
CA HIS A 258 21.36 7.07 12.30
C HIS A 258 21.46 8.59 12.43
N THR A 259 21.37 9.17 13.62
CA THR A 259 21.47 10.63 13.83
C THR A 259 22.72 11.08 14.56
N LEU A 260 23.42 10.19 15.24
CA LEU A 260 24.63 10.48 16.00
C LEU A 260 25.78 9.53 15.66
N GLU A 261 25.63 8.21 15.70
CA GLU A 261 26.82 7.35 15.54
C GLU A 261 27.30 7.27 14.08
N ARG A 262 26.36 7.22 13.13
CA ARG A 262 26.58 7.06 11.69
C ARG A 262 25.59 7.91 10.87
N PRO A 263 25.58 9.23 11.03
CA PRO A 263 24.68 10.10 10.28
C PRO A 263 24.99 10.07 8.77
N SER A 264 23.97 9.78 7.96
CA SER A 264 24.04 9.81 6.49
C SER A 264 22.68 10.11 5.87
N ASN A 265 22.69 10.51 4.59
CA ASN A 265 21.49 10.73 3.79
C ASN A 265 20.82 9.44 3.28
N ASP A 266 21.43 8.28 3.50
CA ASP A 266 20.94 6.99 2.98
C ASP A 266 19.99 6.27 3.95
N THR A 267 19.73 6.89 5.10
CA THR A 267 18.94 6.30 6.18
C THR A 267 17.47 6.66 6.05
N LEU A 268 16.59 5.72 6.42
CA LEU A 268 15.15 5.98 6.48
C LEU A 268 14.79 7.22 7.32
N ILE A 269 15.47 7.42 8.46
CA ILE A 269 15.25 8.58 9.33
C ILE A 269 15.54 9.89 8.59
N TYR A 270 16.64 9.96 7.83
CA TYR A 270 16.96 11.14 7.05
C TYR A 270 15.85 11.46 6.04
N PHE A 271 15.41 10.47 5.26
CA PHE A 271 14.31 10.65 4.31
C PHE A 271 13.01 11.11 4.99
N ILE A 272 12.62 10.51 6.13
CA ILE A 272 11.42 10.92 6.87
C ILE A 272 11.53 12.36 7.37
N LEU A 273 12.73 12.81 7.77
CA LEU A 273 12.92 14.16 8.30
C LEU A 273 12.87 15.24 7.22
N PHE A 274 13.41 14.96 6.02
CA PHE A 274 13.70 15.96 4.99
C PHE A 274 12.85 15.87 3.72
N GLU A 275 12.20 14.74 3.41
CA GLU A 275 11.32 14.66 2.24
C GLU A 275 9.94 15.28 2.53
N ASP A 276 9.46 16.11 1.59
CA ASP A 276 8.22 16.90 1.74
C ASP A 276 6.99 16.04 2.04
N CYS A 277 6.97 14.81 1.49
CA CYS A 277 5.85 13.89 1.66
C CYS A 277 5.61 13.46 3.11
N PHE A 278 6.62 13.58 3.98
CA PHE A 278 6.51 13.22 5.41
C PHE A 278 6.23 14.41 6.33
N ILE A 279 6.16 15.65 5.82
CA ILE A 279 6.03 16.87 6.66
C ILE A 279 4.85 16.77 7.65
N LYS A 280 3.72 16.22 7.18
CA LYS A 280 2.48 16.09 7.96
C LYS A 280 2.24 14.68 8.54
N ILE A 281 3.20 13.75 8.37
CA ILE A 281 3.05 12.37 8.84
C ILE A 281 3.46 12.27 10.31
N SER A 282 2.67 11.52 11.09
CA SER A 282 2.84 11.31 12.54
C SER A 282 4.22 10.78 12.92
N LEU A 283 4.77 9.87 12.11
CA LEU A 283 6.09 9.28 12.32
C LEU A 283 7.21 10.33 12.36
N ARG A 284 7.17 11.34 11.49
CA ARG A 284 8.16 12.45 11.49
C ARG A 284 8.11 13.24 12.78
N GLN A 285 6.91 13.54 13.25
CA GLN A 285 6.69 14.23 14.53
C GLN A 285 7.23 13.40 15.71
N ASN A 286 7.00 12.08 15.69
CA ASN A 286 7.50 11.17 16.72
C ASN A 286 9.03 11.15 16.77
N ILE A 287 9.69 11.04 15.61
CA ILE A 287 11.16 11.13 15.50
C ILE A 287 11.68 12.44 16.10
N LEU A 288 11.10 13.58 15.70
CA LEU A 288 11.51 14.89 16.19
C LEU A 288 11.33 15.04 17.70
N ASN A 289 10.24 14.52 18.25
CA ASN A 289 10.00 14.49 19.71
C ASN A 289 11.07 13.66 20.44
N GLN A 290 11.38 12.45 19.94
CA GLN A 290 12.40 11.59 20.54
C GLN A 290 13.80 12.22 20.47
N LEU A 291 14.18 12.82 19.34
CA LEU A 291 15.45 13.55 19.21
C LEU A 291 15.52 14.75 20.15
N THR A 292 14.40 15.47 20.32
CA THR A 292 14.31 16.59 21.28
C THR A 292 14.53 16.09 22.71
N ASN A 293 13.99 14.92 23.07
CA ASN A 293 14.21 14.32 24.38
C ASN A 293 15.70 13.98 24.59
N PHE A 294 16.37 13.42 23.59
CA PHE A 294 17.82 13.19 23.68
C PHE A 294 18.60 14.48 23.89
N TRP A 295 18.27 15.56 23.16
CA TRP A 295 18.89 16.87 23.37
C TRP A 295 18.71 17.33 24.82
N ASN A 296 17.49 17.32 25.34
CA ASN A 296 17.20 17.77 26.71
C ASN A 296 17.98 16.96 27.74
N VAL A 297 18.07 15.63 27.56
CA VAL A 297 18.89 14.78 28.43
C VAL A 297 20.37 15.17 28.38
N TRP A 298 20.90 15.51 27.19
CA TRP A 298 22.30 15.96 27.05
C TRP A 298 22.54 17.33 27.67
N GLU A 299 21.55 18.22 27.67
CA GLU A 299 21.63 19.50 28.37
C GLU A 299 21.66 19.32 29.89
N GLU A 300 20.79 18.46 30.43
CA GLU A 300 20.62 18.26 31.87
C GLU A 300 21.74 17.41 32.48
N LYS A 301 22.10 16.30 31.81
CA LYS A 301 23.00 15.27 32.35
C LYS A 301 24.38 15.26 31.69
N GLY A 302 24.57 16.05 30.64
CA GLY A 302 25.75 15.97 29.79
C GLY A 302 25.71 14.78 28.82
N LEU A 303 26.62 14.83 27.86
CA LEU A 303 26.94 13.76 26.91
C LEU A 303 27.82 12.70 27.56
N ARG A 304 27.66 11.46 27.11
CA ARG A 304 28.54 10.35 27.47
C ARG A 304 29.84 10.43 26.67
N THR A 305 30.94 9.91 27.25
CA THR A 305 32.26 9.89 26.59
C THR A 305 32.23 9.24 25.20
N ARG A 306 31.47 8.14 25.02
CA ARG A 306 31.28 7.52 23.70
C ARG A 306 30.73 8.50 22.67
N GLN A 307 29.74 9.31 23.03
CA GLN A 307 29.09 10.27 22.13
C GLN A 307 30.06 11.39 21.73
N ILE A 308 30.88 11.86 22.68
CA ILE A 308 31.92 12.87 22.43
C ILE A 308 33.00 12.30 21.50
N ARG A 309 33.45 11.06 21.73
CA ARG A 309 34.40 10.37 20.84
C ARG A 309 33.83 10.17 19.42
N CYS A 310 32.55 9.81 19.30
CA CYS A 310 31.87 9.74 17.99
C CYS A 310 31.96 11.10 17.26
N TRP A 311 31.56 12.19 17.92
CA TRP A 311 31.62 13.54 17.35
C TRP A 311 33.01 13.93 16.84
N GLN A 312 34.05 13.66 17.63
CA GLN A 312 35.44 13.96 17.25
C GLN A 312 35.87 13.24 15.98
N ASN A 313 35.50 11.96 15.88
CA ASN A 313 35.92 11.06 14.81
C ASN A 313 35.04 11.15 13.56
N PHE A 314 34.05 12.04 13.52
CA PHE A 314 33.24 12.23 12.32
C PHE A 314 34.08 12.70 11.14
N THR A 315 33.87 12.02 10.02
CA THR A 315 34.23 12.52 8.68
C THR A 315 33.49 13.83 8.36
N SER A 316 33.97 14.58 7.37
CA SER A 316 33.30 15.80 6.91
C SER A 316 31.83 15.57 6.53
N ASN A 317 31.54 14.44 5.86
CA ASN A 317 30.16 14.08 5.47
C ASN A 317 29.28 13.79 6.69
N GLN A 318 29.78 13.03 7.68
CA GLN A 318 29.04 12.77 8.90
C GLN A 318 28.77 14.06 9.69
N ARG A 319 29.73 14.97 9.78
CA ARG A 319 29.52 16.29 10.40
C ARG A 319 28.44 17.09 9.69
N TYR A 320 28.43 17.07 8.35
CA TYR A 320 27.40 17.75 7.56
C TYR A 320 26.00 17.21 7.89
N TYR A 321 25.77 15.90 7.75
CA TYR A 321 24.44 15.31 7.99
C TYR A 321 24.01 15.39 9.46
N PHE A 322 24.94 15.25 10.40
CA PHE A 322 24.68 15.52 11.80
C PHE A 322 24.13 16.94 12.00
N ASN A 323 24.83 17.95 11.46
CA ASN A 323 24.40 19.33 11.62
C ASN A 323 23.04 19.58 10.97
N GLU A 324 22.76 19.03 9.79
CA GLU A 324 21.45 19.14 9.14
C GLU A 324 20.34 18.57 10.03
N ILE A 325 20.47 17.32 10.46
CA ILE A 325 19.47 16.64 11.30
C ILE A 325 19.23 17.42 12.60
N TRP A 326 20.30 17.76 13.32
CA TRP A 326 20.16 18.41 14.61
C TRP A 326 19.79 19.90 14.50
N ASN A 327 20.05 20.56 13.37
CA ASN A 327 19.49 21.89 13.10
C ASN A 327 17.98 21.84 12.89
N LEU A 328 17.46 20.80 12.22
CA LEU A 328 16.02 20.59 12.13
C LEU A 328 15.41 20.38 13.52
N VAL A 329 16.04 19.57 14.37
CA VAL A 329 15.63 19.36 15.77
C VAL A 329 15.68 20.69 16.55
N ARG A 330 16.73 21.50 16.37
CA ARG A 330 16.86 22.82 17.01
C ARG A 330 15.66 23.72 16.70
N ILE A 331 15.30 23.81 15.41
CA ILE A 331 14.18 24.63 14.94
C ILE A 331 12.87 24.11 15.55
N PHE A 332 12.66 22.79 15.50
CA PHE A 332 11.46 22.15 16.03
C PHE A 332 11.31 22.35 17.55
N ALA A 333 12.39 22.13 18.31
CA ALA A 333 12.45 22.30 19.76
C ALA A 333 12.57 23.76 20.21
N LYS A 334 12.64 24.72 19.27
CA LYS A 334 12.84 26.15 19.52
C LYS A 334 14.07 26.46 20.39
N LYS A 335 15.15 25.69 20.20
CA LYS A 335 16.43 25.93 20.88
C LYS A 335 17.15 27.12 20.22
N ASN A 336 17.77 27.97 21.03
CA ASN A 336 18.45 29.19 20.59
C ASN A 336 19.93 28.98 20.21
N TYR A 337 20.43 27.75 20.27
CA TYR A 337 21.81 27.43 19.93
C TYR A 337 21.91 26.05 19.27
N GLU A 338 23.04 25.78 18.61
CA GLU A 338 23.29 24.53 17.89
C GLU A 338 23.76 23.41 18.81
N VAL A 339 23.28 22.18 18.60
CA VAL A 339 23.65 21.03 19.45
C VAL A 339 25.16 20.84 19.53
N LYS A 340 25.90 21.16 18.46
CA LYS A 340 27.37 21.06 18.41
C LYS A 340 28.05 21.84 19.53
N ARG A 341 27.44 22.93 20.02
CA ARG A 341 27.98 23.68 21.15
C ARG A 341 28.02 22.87 22.44
N LEU A 342 27.07 21.95 22.65
CA LEU A 342 27.12 21.01 23.79
C LEU A 342 28.31 20.08 23.66
N PHE A 343 28.47 19.47 22.49
CA PHE A 343 29.58 18.58 22.19
C PHE A 343 30.94 19.28 22.32
N ASP A 344 31.07 20.48 21.77
CA ASP A 344 32.31 21.24 21.83
C ASP A 344 32.62 21.71 23.26
N LYS A 345 31.61 22.19 24.01
CA LYS A 345 31.78 22.61 25.42
C LYS A 345 32.26 21.43 26.27
N GLN A 346 31.60 20.29 26.18
CA GLN A 346 31.92 19.15 27.01
C GLN A 346 33.23 18.48 26.62
N TYR A 347 33.60 18.54 25.33
CA TYR A 347 34.94 18.16 24.92
C TYR A 347 36.02 19.04 25.55
N GLN A 348 35.83 20.37 25.56
CA GLN A 348 36.77 21.28 26.22
C GLN A 348 36.86 21.02 27.73
N GLU A 349 35.76 20.66 28.39
CA GLU A 349 35.77 20.25 29.79
C GLU A 349 36.60 18.98 30.01
N ILE A 350 36.45 17.97 29.14
CA ILE A 350 37.29 16.76 29.18
C ILE A 350 38.78 17.10 29.01
N LEU A 351 39.12 17.96 28.04
CA LEU A 351 40.52 18.39 27.83
C LEU A 351 41.07 19.13 29.06
N ARG A 352 40.26 19.97 29.71
CA ARG A 352 40.64 20.65 30.96
C ARG A 352 40.87 19.66 32.10
N MET A 353 40.02 18.66 32.24
CA MET A 353 40.17 17.62 33.26
C MET A 353 41.45 16.79 33.06
N ILE A 354 41.74 16.41 31.80
CA ILE A 354 42.99 15.71 31.45
C ILE A 354 44.21 16.57 31.79
N LYS A 355 44.21 17.84 31.38
CA LYS A 355 45.31 18.77 31.68
C LYS A 355 45.49 19.01 33.18
N LEU A 356 44.39 19.13 33.93
CA LEU A 356 44.44 19.29 35.38
C LEU A 356 45.06 18.06 36.05
N LYS A 357 44.66 16.85 35.63
CA LYS A 357 45.27 15.60 36.10
C LYS A 357 46.78 15.58 35.84
N GLU A 358 47.21 15.88 34.62
CA GLU A 358 48.64 15.91 34.26
C GLU A 358 49.41 16.90 35.14
N ASN A 359 48.86 18.08 35.38
CA ASN A 359 49.45 19.08 36.27
C ASN A 359 49.57 18.55 37.71
N ILE A 360 48.53 17.89 38.24
CA ILE A 360 48.57 17.32 39.59
C ILE A 360 49.63 16.22 39.66
N VAL A 361 49.71 15.33 38.67
CA VAL A 361 50.76 14.29 38.60
C VAL A 361 52.15 14.92 38.61
N ASN A 362 52.37 15.97 37.81
CA ASN A 362 53.65 16.69 37.78
C ASN A 362 53.98 17.33 39.13
N CYS A 363 53.01 17.96 39.80
CA CYS A 363 53.19 18.54 41.13
C CYS A 363 53.53 17.47 42.19
N LEU A 364 52.82 16.33 42.18
CA LEU A 364 53.09 15.22 43.09
C LEU A 364 54.50 14.66 42.88
N ASN A 365 54.97 14.62 41.63
CA ASN A 365 56.32 14.17 41.31
C ASN A 365 57.40 15.18 41.70
N ALA A 366 57.15 16.48 41.52
CA ALA A 366 58.13 17.53 41.79
C ALA A 366 58.25 17.89 43.27
N TYR A 367 57.13 17.93 44.00
CA TYR A 367 57.08 18.49 45.36
C TYR A 367 56.74 17.47 46.45
N CYS A 368 56.24 16.28 46.08
CA CYS A 368 55.83 15.25 47.03
C CYS A 368 56.55 13.92 46.80
N SER A 369 57.76 13.96 46.24
CA SER A 369 58.54 12.77 45.85
C SER A 369 58.77 11.77 47.00
N GLU A 370 58.91 12.26 48.23
CA GLU A 370 59.15 11.46 49.44
C GLU A 370 57.91 11.31 50.35
N SER A 371 56.76 11.82 49.92
CA SER A 371 55.52 11.73 50.71
C SER A 371 54.93 10.31 50.68
N SER A 372 54.56 9.80 51.86
CA SER A 372 53.91 8.49 52.02
C SER A 372 52.56 8.39 51.32
N ASP A 373 51.88 9.52 51.09
CA ASP A 373 50.54 9.55 50.51
C ASP A 373 50.54 9.70 48.98
N LYS A 374 51.70 9.89 48.36
CA LYS A 374 51.84 10.11 46.90
C LYS A 374 51.15 9.02 46.09
N GLU A 375 51.40 7.76 46.45
CA GLU A 375 50.85 6.59 45.74
C GLU A 375 49.32 6.56 45.82
N LYS A 376 48.75 6.89 46.98
CA LYS A 376 47.30 6.97 47.18
C LYS A 376 46.66 8.00 46.26
N TYR A 377 47.27 9.17 46.09
CA TYR A 377 46.77 10.20 45.16
C TYR A 377 46.90 9.79 43.69
N LEU A 378 47.97 9.09 43.30
CA LEU A 378 48.11 8.56 41.94
C LEU A 378 47.02 7.53 41.61
N VAL A 379 46.69 6.63 42.55
CA VAL A 379 45.57 5.68 42.40
C VAL A 379 44.24 6.42 42.24
N LEU A 380 43.99 7.46 43.04
CA LEU A 380 42.77 8.28 42.91
C LEU A 380 42.68 8.96 41.53
N LEU A 381 43.79 9.50 41.01
CA LEU A 381 43.83 10.10 39.67
C LEU A 381 43.66 9.07 38.54
N GLN A 382 44.13 7.84 38.73
CA GLN A 382 43.85 6.73 37.80
C GLN A 382 42.37 6.33 37.84
N SER A 383 41.75 6.29 39.03
CA SER A 383 40.32 6.03 39.14
C SER A 383 39.47 7.13 38.52
N LEU A 384 39.89 8.40 38.64
CA LEU A 384 39.26 9.53 37.95
C LEU A 384 39.39 9.41 36.44
N GLN A 385 40.55 8.97 35.93
CA GLN A 385 40.74 8.70 34.50
C GLN A 385 39.80 7.61 34.01
N GLN A 386 39.69 6.49 34.74
CA GLN A 386 38.74 5.43 34.39
C GLN A 386 37.30 5.96 34.38
N LYS A 387 36.91 6.79 35.36
CA LYS A 387 35.59 7.44 35.37
C LYS A 387 35.36 8.39 34.20
N ILE A 388 36.37 9.17 33.80
CA ILE A 388 36.31 10.03 32.60
C ILE A 388 36.17 9.18 31.33
N ASP A 389 36.91 8.06 31.26
CA ASP A 389 36.87 7.14 30.12
C ASP A 389 35.56 6.35 30.04
N GLU A 390 34.94 6.04 31.18
CA GLU A 390 33.64 5.35 31.33
C GLU A 390 32.44 6.31 31.25
N GLY A 391 32.66 7.62 31.25
CA GLY A 391 31.61 8.64 31.13
C GLY A 391 30.85 8.94 32.42
N GLY A 392 31.44 8.62 33.58
CA GLY A 392 30.93 8.93 34.91
C GLY A 392 31.68 10.09 35.55
N VAL A 393 31.62 11.29 34.96
CA VAL A 393 31.90 12.51 35.74
C VAL A 393 30.55 13.10 36.09
N GLN A 394 30.00 12.63 37.22
CA GLN A 394 28.97 13.33 37.97
C GLN A 394 29.62 14.09 39.12
#